data_AF-A0A1F6UR10-F1
#
_entry.id   AF-A0A1F6UR10-F1
#
_cell.length_a   1.000
_cell.length_b   1.000
_cell.length_c   1.000
_cell.angle_alpha   90.00
_cell.angle_beta   90.00
_cell.angle_gamma   90.00
#
_symmetry.space_group_name_H-M   'P 1'
#
loop_
_entity.id
_entity.type
_entity.pdbx_description
1 polymer ?
#
loop_
_entity_poly.entity_id
_entity_poly.type
_entity_poly.pdbx_seq_one_letter_code
_entity_poly.pdbx_strand_id
1 'polypeptide(L)'
;MKKTTKILLTLFIFSMLIIPIFSLAYKLGDPLVPCGTSATAPCKFDDIIKLINNVINFILTYMVIPIVAILFAYAGFLLVTSGGQDSARTKAKDIFTNAVFGLIIAFAAWLIVKLILSILGGTKILEMFFK
;
A
#
# COMPACT_ATOMS: atom_id res chain seq x y z
N MET A 1 -30.60 -15.42 -0.91
CA MET A 1 -29.62 -15.93 -1.89
C MET A 1 -29.44 -15.01 -3.11
N LYS A 2 -30.50 -14.54 -3.81
CA LYS A 2 -30.33 -13.65 -5.01
C LYS A 2 -29.69 -12.27 -4.76
N LYS A 3 -29.82 -11.71 -3.54
CA LYS A 3 -29.34 -10.35 -3.22
C LYS A 3 -27.83 -10.28 -2.97
N THR A 4 -27.26 -11.29 -2.32
CA THR A 4 -25.81 -11.43 -2.09
C THR A 4 -25.06 -11.77 -3.37
N THR A 5 -25.64 -12.60 -4.26
CA THR A 5 -25.05 -12.87 -5.59
C THR A 5 -25.03 -11.61 -6.46
N LYS A 6 -26.09 -10.79 -6.44
CA LYS A 6 -26.10 -9.51 -7.19
C LYS A 6 -25.05 -8.53 -6.66
N ILE A 7 -24.88 -8.41 -5.34
CA ILE A 7 -23.86 -7.54 -4.73
C ILE A 7 -22.44 -8.04 -5.04
N LEU A 8 -22.19 -9.35 -4.94
CA LEU A 8 -20.89 -9.94 -5.29
C LEU A 8 -20.55 -9.71 -6.76
N LEU A 9 -21.54 -9.81 -7.64
CA LEU A 9 -21.41 -9.62 -9.08
C LEU A 9 -21.22 -8.14 -9.45
N THR A 10 -21.85 -7.20 -8.74
CA THR A 10 -21.58 -5.76 -8.86
C THR A 10 -20.19 -5.39 -8.34
N LEU A 11 -19.71 -6.00 -7.24
CA LEU A 11 -18.38 -5.75 -6.68
C LEU A 11 -17.26 -6.34 -7.55
N PHE A 12 -17.52 -7.49 -8.18
CA PHE A 12 -16.62 -8.09 -9.17
C PHE A 12 -16.55 -7.26 -10.46
N ILE A 13 -17.69 -6.74 -10.95
CA ILE A 13 -17.75 -5.82 -12.10
C ILE A 13 -17.07 -4.47 -11.79
N PHE A 14 -17.26 -3.93 -10.58
CA PHE A 14 -16.60 -2.71 -10.15
C PHE A 14 -15.08 -2.92 -10.02
N SER A 15 -14.64 -4.05 -9.45
CA SER A 15 -13.23 -4.46 -9.44
C SER A 15 -12.66 -4.53 -10.87
N MET A 16 -13.37 -5.17 -11.80
CA MET A 16 -12.94 -5.34 -13.19
C MET A 16 -12.86 -4.02 -13.98
N LEU A 17 -13.66 -3.01 -13.60
CA LEU A 17 -13.62 -1.66 -14.16
C LEU A 17 -12.48 -0.79 -13.56
N ILE A 18 -11.95 -1.18 -12.40
CA ILE A 18 -10.84 -0.49 -11.71
C ILE A 18 -9.47 -1.07 -12.12
N ILE A 19 -9.42 -2.32 -12.61
CA ILE A 19 -8.19 -2.93 -13.18
C ILE A 19 -7.50 -2.03 -14.22
N PRO A 20 -8.20 -1.39 -15.20
CA PRO A 20 -7.53 -0.56 -16.19
C PRO A 20 -6.92 0.73 -15.61
N ILE A 21 -7.30 1.14 -14.40
CA ILE A 21 -6.71 2.30 -13.70
C ILE A 21 -5.36 1.92 -13.05
N PHE A 22 -5.09 0.64 -12.85
CA PHE A 22 -3.77 0.14 -12.44
C PHE A 22 -2.84 -0.14 -13.63
N SER A 23 -3.36 -0.28 -14.84
CA SER A 23 -2.55 -0.39 -16.07
C SER A 23 -2.01 0.95 -16.59
N LEU A 24 -1.91 1.96 -15.72
CA LEU A 24 -1.18 3.17 -16.02
C LEU A 24 0.28 2.81 -16.28
N ALA A 25 0.68 2.86 -17.56
CA ALA A 25 2.05 2.97 -17.98
C ALA A 25 2.76 3.96 -17.06
N TYR A 26 3.68 3.45 -16.24
CA TYR A 26 4.23 4.12 -15.08
C TYR A 26 5.06 5.33 -15.49
N LYS A 27 4.41 6.50 -15.45
CA LYS A 27 5.06 7.73 -15.01
C LYS A 27 4.76 7.90 -13.51
N LEU A 28 5.16 6.88 -12.75
CA LEU A 28 4.80 6.64 -11.35
C LEU A 28 6.07 6.74 -10.51
N GLY A 29 6.44 7.95 -10.10
CA GLY A 29 7.66 8.19 -9.33
C GLY A 29 8.94 7.88 -10.12
N ASP A 30 10.08 8.21 -9.52
CA ASP A 30 11.38 7.97 -10.14
C ASP A 30 11.50 6.49 -10.59
N PRO A 31 12.11 6.23 -11.76
CA PRO A 31 12.27 4.86 -12.27
C PRO A 31 12.88 3.97 -11.19
N LEU A 32 12.38 2.72 -11.10
CA LEU A 32 12.84 1.75 -10.08
C LEU A 32 14.36 1.71 -10.06
N VAL A 33 15.02 1.71 -11.22
CA VAL A 33 16.45 1.96 -11.33
C VAL A 33 16.70 3.42 -11.74
N PRO A 34 17.20 4.30 -10.84
CA PRO A 34 17.37 5.72 -11.12
C PRO A 34 18.66 6.07 -11.90
N CYS A 35 19.48 5.09 -12.24
CA CYS A 35 20.79 5.30 -12.86
C CYS A 35 21.09 4.26 -13.96
N GLY A 36 22.09 4.53 -14.80
CA GLY A 36 22.48 3.61 -15.89
C GLY A 36 21.60 3.68 -17.15
N THR A 37 20.70 4.65 -17.25
CA THR A 37 19.84 4.89 -18.43
C THR A 37 20.56 5.66 -19.55
N SER A 38 21.78 6.13 -19.33
CA SER A 38 22.61 6.84 -20.31
C SER A 38 24.10 6.70 -19.98
N ALA A 39 24.95 6.64 -21.00
CA ALA A 39 26.41 6.49 -20.86
C ALA A 39 27.10 7.65 -20.11
N THR A 40 26.41 8.77 -19.93
CA THR A 40 26.90 9.99 -19.26
C THR A 40 26.49 10.09 -17.78
N ALA A 41 25.68 9.17 -17.26
CA ALA A 41 25.21 9.15 -15.88
C ALA A 41 25.49 7.77 -15.22
N PRO A 42 26.75 7.46 -14.89
CA PRO A 42 27.08 6.24 -14.17
C PRO A 42 26.45 6.23 -12.77
N CYS A 43 26.01 5.06 -12.32
CA CYS A 43 25.43 4.86 -10.99
C CYS A 43 26.40 5.29 -9.89
N LYS A 44 25.96 6.20 -9.02
CA LYS A 44 26.67 6.58 -7.80
C LYS A 44 26.08 5.83 -6.60
N PHE A 45 26.81 5.79 -5.49
CA PHE A 45 26.31 5.19 -4.25
C PHE A 45 25.00 5.82 -3.76
N ASP A 46 24.79 7.12 -4.00
CA ASP A 46 23.52 7.81 -3.69
C ASP A 46 22.32 7.23 -4.45
N ASP A 47 22.52 6.68 -5.64
CA ASP A 47 21.44 6.13 -6.47
C ASP A 47 20.97 4.77 -5.96
N ILE A 48 21.80 4.04 -5.21
CA ILE A 48 21.40 2.82 -4.49
C ILE A 48 20.40 3.16 -3.39
N ILE A 49 20.64 4.25 -2.66
CA ILE A 49 19.74 4.72 -1.60
C ILE A 49 18.40 5.15 -2.20
N LYS A 50 18.41 5.83 -3.36
CA LYS A 50 17.19 6.19 -4.11
C LYS A 50 16.43 4.98 -4.65
N LEU A 51 17.13 3.96 -5.16
CA LEU A 51 16.51 2.69 -5.58
C LEU A 51 15.74 2.05 -4.43
N ILE A 52 16.36 1.96 -3.25
CA ILE A 52 15.72 1.39 -2.05
C ILE A 52 14.48 2.21 -1.67
N ASN A 53 14.55 3.54 -1.76
CA ASN A 53 13.40 4.41 -1.52
C ASN A 53 12.26 4.14 -2.53
N ASN A 54 12.58 4.10 -3.83
CA ASN A 54 11.61 3.86 -4.88
C ASN A 54 10.91 2.51 -4.69
N VAL A 55 11.64 1.48 -4.28
CA VAL A 55 11.07 0.15 -3.96
C VAL A 55 10.14 0.23 -2.74
N ILE A 56 10.54 0.91 -1.67
CA ILE A 56 9.70 1.04 -0.47
C ILE A 56 8.43 1.84 -0.79
N ASN A 57 8.55 2.97 -1.49
CA ASN A 57 7.41 3.76 -1.92
C ASN A 57 6.52 3.00 -2.89
N PHE A 58 7.09 2.15 -3.74
CA PHE A 58 6.33 1.29 -4.63
C PHE A 58 5.49 0.29 -3.84
N ILE A 59 6.09 -0.40 -2.87
CA ILE A 59 5.38 -1.38 -2.03
C ILE A 59 4.30 -0.68 -1.18
N LEU A 60 4.63 0.41 -0.49
CA LEU A 60 3.69 1.11 0.39
C LEU A 60 2.53 1.74 -0.40
N THR A 61 2.80 2.41 -1.51
CA THR A 61 1.77 3.15 -2.24
C THR A 61 0.95 2.23 -3.15
N TYR A 62 1.58 1.28 -3.85
CA TYR A 62 0.89 0.44 -4.83
C TYR A 62 0.37 -0.88 -4.27
N MET A 63 0.99 -1.46 -3.24
CA MET A 63 0.47 -2.70 -2.64
C MET A 63 -0.37 -2.41 -1.39
N VAL A 64 0.15 -1.63 -0.43
CA VAL A 64 -0.51 -1.54 0.88
C VAL A 64 -1.85 -0.79 0.79
N ILE A 65 -1.93 0.34 0.08
CA ILE A 65 -3.16 1.13 -0.04
C ILE A 65 -4.35 0.32 -0.60
N PRO A 66 -4.25 -0.37 -1.77
CA PRO A 66 -5.40 -1.11 -2.29
C PRO A 66 -5.75 -2.34 -1.45
N ILE A 67 -4.76 -3.04 -0.88
CA ILE A 67 -5.03 -4.18 0.00
C ILE A 67 -5.82 -3.75 1.24
N VAL A 68 -5.39 -2.65 1.87
CA VAL A 68 -6.05 -2.08 3.04
C VAL A 68 -7.47 -1.63 2.68
N ALA A 69 -7.67 -0.97 1.54
CA ALA A 69 -8.99 -0.54 1.09
C ALA A 69 -9.96 -1.73 0.91
N ILE A 70 -9.50 -2.84 0.32
CA ILE A 70 -10.31 -4.05 0.12
C ILE A 70 -10.66 -4.70 1.47
N LEU A 71 -9.70 -4.78 2.40
CA LEU A 71 -9.92 -5.34 3.73
C LEU A 71 -10.95 -4.52 4.52
N PHE A 72 -10.86 -3.19 4.47
CA PHE A 72 -11.85 -2.32 5.12
C PHE A 72 -13.24 -2.44 4.49
N ALA A 73 -13.33 -2.52 3.16
CA ALA A 73 -14.60 -2.73 2.47
C ALA A 73 -15.23 -4.08 2.83
N TYR A 74 -14.44 -5.16 2.90
CA TYR A 74 -14.92 -6.49 3.29
C TYR A 74 -15.37 -6.54 4.75
N ALA A 75 -14.59 -5.97 5.68
CA ALA A 75 -14.94 -5.91 7.09
C ALA A 75 -16.23 -5.08 7.32
N GLY A 76 -16.37 -3.95 6.64
CA GLY A 76 -17.57 -3.12 6.69
C GLY A 76 -18.81 -3.85 6.16
N PHE A 77 -18.67 -4.56 5.04
CA PHE A 77 -19.76 -5.36 4.47
C PHE A 77 -20.18 -6.51 5.39
N LEU A 78 -19.22 -7.21 5.99
CA LEU A 78 -19.49 -8.29 6.94
C LEU A 78 -20.25 -7.75 8.17
N LEU A 79 -19.88 -6.58 8.69
CA LEU A 79 -20.51 -5.97 9.86
C LEU A 79 -21.97 -5.56 9.59
N VAL A 80 -22.27 -4.98 8.42
CA VAL A 80 -23.64 -4.57 8.02
C VAL A 80 -24.53 -5.79 7.72
N THR A 81 -23.97 -6.85 7.12
CA THR A 81 -24.75 -8.05 6.75
C THR A 81 -24.93 -9.05 7.90
N SER A 82 -24.23 -8.87 9.03
CA SER A 82 -24.25 -9.78 10.17
C SER A 82 -25.62 -9.96 10.85
N GLY A 83 -26.58 -9.04 10.64
CA GLY A 83 -28.00 -9.24 10.99
C GLY A 83 -28.35 -9.66 12.43
N GLY A 84 -27.41 -9.59 13.39
CA GLY A 84 -27.60 -10.08 14.76
C GLY A 84 -26.94 -11.42 15.09
N GLN A 85 -26.20 -12.04 14.17
CA GLN A 85 -25.43 -13.26 14.42
C GLN A 85 -24.07 -12.90 15.06
N ASP A 86 -23.87 -13.26 16.33
CA ASP A 86 -22.67 -12.88 17.10
C ASP A 86 -21.37 -13.39 16.47
N SER A 87 -21.39 -14.57 15.84
CA SER A 87 -20.22 -15.15 15.17
C SER A 87 -19.69 -14.27 14.02
N ALA A 88 -20.59 -13.66 13.25
CA ALA A 88 -20.22 -12.78 12.13
C ALA A 88 -19.72 -11.42 12.62
N ARG A 89 -20.27 -10.92 13.75
CA ARG A 89 -19.77 -9.70 14.41
C ARG A 89 -18.36 -9.87 14.97
N THR A 90 -18.07 -10.99 15.61
CA THR A 90 -16.72 -11.28 16.14
C THR A 90 -15.71 -11.36 15.01
N LYS A 91 -16.02 -12.10 13.93
CA LYS A 91 -15.15 -12.16 12.74
C LYS A 91 -14.90 -10.79 12.10
N ALA A 92 -15.93 -9.95 11.99
CA ALA A 92 -15.77 -8.60 11.45
C ALA A 92 -14.84 -7.74 12.32
N LYS A 93 -14.96 -7.84 13.66
CA LYS A 93 -14.07 -7.14 14.59
C LYS A 93 -12.63 -7.63 14.48
N ASP A 94 -12.42 -8.94 14.40
CA ASP A 94 -11.07 -9.52 14.28
C ASP A 94 -10.36 -9.08 12.99
N ILE A 95 -11.09 -9.05 11.87
CA ILE A 95 -10.55 -8.55 10.60
C ILE A 95 -10.22 -7.06 10.71
N PHE A 96 -11.09 -6.27 11.35
CA PHE A 96 -10.88 -4.85 11.53
C PHE A 96 -9.67 -4.54 12.42
N THR A 97 -9.53 -5.23 13.55
CA THR A 97 -8.35 -5.07 14.43
C THR A 97 -7.07 -5.49 13.72
N ASN A 98 -7.07 -6.62 13.01
CA ASN A 98 -5.91 -7.08 12.23
C ASN A 98 -5.52 -6.08 11.13
N ALA A 99 -6.48 -5.50 10.42
CA ALA A 99 -6.23 -4.46 9.42
C ALA A 99 -5.64 -3.19 10.04
N VAL A 100 -6.16 -2.77 11.20
CA VAL A 100 -5.64 -1.62 11.96
C VAL A 100 -4.21 -1.88 12.44
N PHE A 101 -3.91 -3.06 12.99
CA PHE A 101 -2.56 -3.42 13.39
C PHE A 101 -1.59 -3.45 12.19
N GLY A 102 -2.01 -3.97 11.04
CA GLY A 102 -1.21 -3.94 9.81
C GLY A 102 -0.87 -2.50 9.37
N LEU A 103 -1.84 -1.58 9.45
CA LEU A 103 -1.63 -0.17 9.13
C LEU A 103 -0.69 0.50 10.13
N ILE A 104 -0.87 0.25 11.43
CA ILE A 104 0.02 0.78 12.49
C ILE A 104 1.46 0.30 12.27
N ILE A 105 1.67 -0.98 11.96
CA ILE A 105 3.01 -1.52 11.71
C ILE A 105 3.63 -0.90 10.46
N ALA A 106 2.87 -0.70 9.39
CA ALA A 106 3.36 -0.05 8.18
C ALA A 106 3.80 1.40 8.45
N PHE A 107 2.98 2.19 9.17
CA PHE A 107 3.33 3.55 9.57
C PHE A 107 4.50 3.59 10.56
N ALA A 108 4.56 2.65 11.50
CA ALA A 108 5.66 2.55 12.47
C ALA A 108 6.98 2.21 11.78
N ALA A 109 6.99 1.27 10.84
CA ALA A 109 8.18 0.92 10.07
C ALA A 109 8.71 2.15 9.30
N TRP A 110 7.83 2.90 8.64
CA TRP A 110 8.18 4.14 7.95
C TRP A 110 8.82 5.16 8.90
N LEU A 111 8.23 5.35 10.09
CA LEU A 111 8.71 6.30 11.10
C LEU A 111 10.05 5.87 11.70
N ILE A 112 10.24 4.58 11.98
CA ILE A 112 11.50 4.02 12.51
C ILE A 112 12.64 4.19 11.51
N VAL A 113 12.40 3.89 10.23
CA VAL A 113 13.41 4.09 9.18
C VAL A 113 13.79 5.56 9.07
N LYS A 114 12.80 6.46 9.11
CA LYS A 114 13.03 7.91 9.14
C LYS A 114 13.86 8.36 10.34
N LEU A 115 13.57 7.82 11.53
CA LEU A 115 14.29 8.14 12.75
C LEU A 115 15.76 7.69 12.67
N ILE A 116 16.01 6.46 12.22
CA ILE A 116 17.37 5.92 12.09
C ILE A 116 18.17 6.72 11.06
N LEU A 117 17.59 7.02 9.89
CA LEU A 117 18.25 7.83 8.86
C LEU A 117 18.51 9.26 9.32
N SER A 118 17.62 9.83 10.15
CA SER A 118 17.81 11.16 10.73
C SER A 118 18.99 11.23 11.68
N ILE A 119 19.23 10.16 12.45
CA ILE A 119 20.28 10.12 13.47
C ILE A 119 21.64 9.77 12.83
N LEU A 120 21.67 8.87 11.85
CA LEU A 120 22.91 8.33 11.28
C LEU A 120 23.36 9.04 9.99
N GLY A 121 22.43 9.47 9.14
CA GLY A 121 22.72 9.90 7.77
C GLY A 121 22.73 11.41 7.52
N GLY A 122 22.33 12.22 8.49
CA GLY A 122 22.14 13.66 8.30
C GLY A 122 20.95 14.00 7.39
N THR A 123 20.35 15.16 7.61
CA THR A 123 19.10 15.64 6.97
C THR A 123 19.05 15.53 5.44
N LYS A 124 20.19 15.50 4.74
CA LYS A 124 20.28 15.35 3.28
C LYS A 124 19.82 13.98 2.76
N ILE A 125 20.17 12.89 3.44
CA ILE A 125 19.76 11.54 3.03
C ILE A 125 18.27 11.35 3.30
N LEU A 126 17.77 11.97 4.36
CA LEU A 126 16.36 11.97 4.72
C LEU A 126 15.50 12.74 3.70
N GLU A 127 15.96 13.90 3.23
CA GLU A 127 15.31 14.65 2.14
C GLU A 127 15.32 13.88 0.80
N MET A 128 16.35 13.06 0.55
CA MET A 128 16.46 12.27 -0.68
C MET A 128 15.66 10.96 -0.63
N PHE A 129 15.43 10.42 0.56
CA PHE A 129 14.66 9.19 0.79
C PHE A 129 13.17 9.45 1.05
N PHE A 130 12.73 10.66 1.38
CA PHE A 130 11.30 10.92 1.68
C PHE A 130 10.67 12.03 0.82
N LYS A 131 11.32 12.40 -0.28
CA LYS A 131 10.73 13.21 -1.34
C LYS A 131 10.12 12.32 -2.42
#